data_AF-A0A161ME96-F1
#
_entry.id   AF-A0A161ME96-F1
#
_cell.length_a   1.000
_cell.length_b   1.000
_cell.length_c   1.000
_cell.angle_alpha   90.00
_cell.angle_beta   90.00
_cell.angle_gamma   90.00
#
_symmetry.space_group_name_H-M   'P 1'
#
loop_
_entity.id
_entity.type
_entity.pdbx_description
1 polymer ?
#
loop_
_entity_poly.entity_id
_entity_poly.type
_entity_poly.pdbx_seq_one_letter_code
_entity_poly.pdbx_strand_id
1 'polypeptide(L)'
;PSCFVCYKTRICSHTGCHRKKWNKKDDIDEIFMGNVCQGGAGQAPARQAALFAGLKEDVICTTVNKVCASGMKSVMLASQVLMCGHQKVIIAGGMESMSNVPYYMFRGDLPYGGVTLQDGILLDGLTDVYNKFHMGNCAENTAKQLKISREEQDNYAIQSYKKSAEASKSGVFKDEIVSVSVPQKKGKPDVAVSVDEEFTRVNFEKFNKLATVFQRDGGTVTAGNASTLNDGAAALVLMSGEAVKSFGVKPLARVVAFADGATKPIDFPIAPAVAVPKLLKDSGS
;
A
#
# COMPACT_ATOMS: atom_id res chain seq x y z
N PRO A 1 18.50 -19.62 6.34
CA PRO A 1 18.33 -18.64 7.44
C PRO A 1 18.39 -17.15 7.04
N SER A 2 18.24 -16.79 5.76
CA SER A 2 18.26 -15.38 5.33
C SER A 2 17.39 -15.20 4.09
N CYS A 3 16.31 -14.41 4.24
CA CYS A 3 15.39 -14.05 3.16
C CYS A 3 15.94 -12.81 2.44
N PHE A 4 16.25 -12.91 1.15
CA PHE A 4 16.83 -11.82 0.37
C PHE A 4 15.74 -11.16 -0.48
N VAL A 5 15.76 -9.83 -0.57
CA VAL A 5 14.71 -9.03 -1.21
C VAL A 5 15.25 -8.18 -2.34
N CYS A 6 14.33 -7.98 -3.27
CA CYS A 6 14.29 -6.99 -4.31
C CYS A 6 15.19 -7.33 -5.49
N TYR A 7 14.54 -7.84 -6.54
CA TYR A 7 14.98 -7.59 -7.90
C TYR A 7 13.94 -6.67 -8.54
N LYS A 8 14.39 -5.52 -9.04
CA LYS A 8 13.54 -4.63 -9.84
C LYS A 8 13.50 -5.16 -11.27
N THR A 9 12.33 -5.57 -11.75
CA THR A 9 12.20 -6.05 -13.14
C THR A 9 11.50 -5.02 -14.02
N ARG A 10 12.28 -4.26 -14.81
CA ARG A 10 11.87 -4.04 -16.20
C ARG A 10 12.00 -5.40 -16.90
N ILE A 11 10.93 -5.89 -17.51
CA ILE A 11 10.96 -7.14 -18.28
C ILE A 11 11.69 -6.82 -19.59
N CYS A 12 13.00 -7.01 -19.60
CA CYS A 12 13.80 -6.97 -20.83
C CYS A 12 14.82 -8.11 -20.78
N SER A 13 14.92 -8.82 -21.90
CA SER A 13 15.58 -10.12 -22.10
C SER A 13 17.01 -9.92 -22.59
N HIS A 14 18.04 -10.30 -21.81
CA HIS A 14 19.42 -10.44 -22.34
C HIS A 14 20.11 -11.70 -21.78
N THR A 15 20.66 -12.52 -22.68
CA THR A 15 21.22 -13.88 -22.53
C THR A 15 22.70 -13.92 -22.11
N GLY A 16 23.09 -14.95 -21.34
CA GLY A 16 24.49 -15.36 -21.17
C GLY A 16 24.81 -16.03 -19.81
N CYS A 17 25.46 -17.21 -19.84
CA CYS A 17 26.08 -18.01 -18.76
C CYS A 17 25.28 -19.20 -18.16
N HIS A 18 25.98 -20.35 -18.02
CA HIS A 18 25.51 -21.72 -17.72
C HIS A 18 25.04 -21.98 -16.27
N ARG A 19 24.25 -21.08 -15.69
CA ARG A 19 23.38 -21.37 -14.52
C ARG A 19 21.92 -21.38 -15.02
N LYS A 20 20.98 -22.06 -14.33
CA LYS A 20 19.55 -21.90 -14.69
C LYS A 20 19.22 -20.42 -14.54
N LYS A 21 19.11 -19.73 -15.67
CA LYS A 21 18.89 -18.29 -15.70
C LYS A 21 17.47 -18.04 -15.21
N TRP A 22 17.32 -17.18 -14.20
CA TRP A 22 16.00 -16.84 -13.67
C TRP A 22 15.09 -16.31 -14.77
N ASN A 23 13.96 -16.99 -14.95
CA ASN A 23 12.87 -16.54 -15.78
C ASN A 23 11.86 -15.82 -14.88
N LYS A 24 11.77 -14.50 -15.06
CA LYS A 24 11.01 -13.56 -14.22
C LYS A 24 9.52 -13.91 -14.10
N LYS A 25 8.95 -14.66 -15.05
CA LYS A 25 7.54 -15.06 -15.05
C LYS A 25 7.34 -16.51 -14.64
N ASP A 26 8.22 -17.39 -15.10
CA ASP A 26 8.03 -18.83 -14.99
C ASP A 26 8.53 -19.44 -13.68
N ASP A 27 9.42 -18.74 -12.97
CA ASP A 27 9.98 -19.21 -11.71
C ASP A 27 9.29 -18.57 -10.49
N ILE A 28 8.11 -17.94 -10.64
CA ILE A 28 7.32 -17.40 -9.51
C ILE A 28 6.43 -18.52 -8.97
N ASP A 29 6.57 -18.84 -7.68
CA ASP A 29 5.82 -19.93 -7.06
C ASP A 29 4.50 -19.43 -6.43
N GLU A 30 4.52 -18.24 -5.82
CA GLU A 30 3.39 -17.72 -5.04
C GLU A 30 3.31 -16.19 -5.04
N ILE A 31 2.12 -15.66 -4.77
CA ILE A 31 1.82 -14.22 -4.70
C ILE A 31 0.98 -13.87 -3.48
N PHE A 32 1.39 -12.84 -2.75
CA PHE A 32 0.60 -12.15 -1.74
C PHE A 32 0.37 -10.69 -2.13
N MET A 33 -0.88 -10.29 -2.39
CA MET A 33 -1.21 -8.89 -2.66
C MET A 33 -2.17 -8.34 -1.61
N GLY A 34 -1.75 -7.25 -0.96
CA GLY A 34 -2.61 -6.50 -0.05
C GLY A 34 -3.68 -5.73 -0.82
N ASN A 35 -4.95 -5.82 -0.42
CA ASN A 35 -6.06 -5.05 -1.00
C ASN A 35 -7.19 -4.97 0.03
N VAL A 36 -7.59 -3.75 0.41
CA VAL A 36 -8.53 -3.51 1.50
C VAL A 36 -9.96 -3.51 0.99
N CYS A 37 -10.29 -2.61 0.06
CA CYS A 37 -11.65 -2.42 -0.43
C CYS A 37 -11.87 -3.34 -1.64
N GLN A 38 -12.15 -4.62 -1.37
CA GLN A 38 -12.26 -5.66 -2.40
C GLN A 38 -13.63 -5.72 -3.10
N GLY A 39 -14.64 -5.03 -2.56
CA GLY A 39 -15.99 -5.03 -3.11
C GLY A 39 -16.00 -4.55 -4.57
N GLY A 40 -16.61 -5.32 -5.46
CA GLY A 40 -16.67 -4.99 -6.90
C GLY A 40 -15.42 -5.37 -7.70
N ALA A 41 -14.30 -5.74 -7.07
CA ALA A 41 -13.07 -6.12 -7.77
C ALA A 41 -13.13 -7.50 -8.45
N GLY A 42 -14.21 -8.27 -8.24
CA GLY A 42 -14.35 -9.65 -8.74
C GLY A 42 -13.65 -10.68 -7.86
N GLN A 43 -13.70 -11.95 -8.28
CA GLN A 43 -13.14 -13.05 -7.49
C GLN A 43 -11.60 -13.00 -7.48
N ALA A 44 -11.01 -13.19 -6.30
CA ALA A 44 -9.56 -13.34 -6.09
C ALA A 44 -8.69 -12.24 -6.74
N PRO A 45 -8.72 -10.99 -6.23
CA PRO A 45 -7.96 -9.86 -6.82
C PRO A 45 -6.47 -10.14 -7.04
N ALA A 46 -5.79 -10.82 -6.10
CA ALA A 46 -4.37 -11.17 -6.26
C ALA A 46 -4.13 -12.11 -7.46
N ARG A 47 -5.06 -13.04 -7.70
CA ARG A 47 -5.01 -13.97 -8.83
C ARG A 47 -5.27 -13.26 -10.15
N GLN A 48 -6.20 -12.31 -10.19
CA GLN A 48 -6.42 -11.47 -11.36
C GLN A 48 -5.14 -10.69 -11.72
N ALA A 49 -4.52 -10.04 -10.73
CA ALA A 49 -3.25 -9.32 -10.94
C ALA A 49 -2.14 -10.25 -11.47
N ALA A 50 -2.02 -11.46 -10.92
CA ALA A 50 -1.05 -12.45 -11.36
C ALA A 50 -1.23 -12.86 -12.84
N LEU A 51 -2.46 -13.19 -13.23
CA LEU A 51 -2.77 -13.64 -14.59
C LEU A 51 -2.70 -12.49 -15.60
N PHE A 52 -3.15 -11.28 -15.26
CA PHE A 52 -3.01 -10.11 -16.13
C PHE A 52 -1.55 -9.67 -16.29
N ALA A 53 -0.68 -9.94 -15.32
CA ALA A 53 0.78 -9.76 -15.47
C ALA A 53 1.42 -10.84 -16.38
N GLY A 54 0.65 -11.85 -16.78
CA GLY A 54 1.08 -12.96 -17.63
C GLY A 54 2.00 -13.93 -16.90
N LEU A 55 1.73 -14.19 -15.62
CA LEU A 55 2.35 -15.28 -14.87
C LEU A 55 1.65 -16.60 -15.18
N LYS A 56 2.27 -17.71 -14.78
CA LYS A 56 1.72 -19.05 -15.01
C LYS A 56 0.41 -19.27 -14.26
N GLU A 57 -0.43 -20.13 -14.82
CA GLU A 57 -1.71 -20.49 -14.22
C GLU A 57 -1.58 -21.37 -12.97
N ASP A 58 -0.43 -21.97 -12.70
CA ASP A 58 -0.21 -22.76 -11.48
C ASP A 58 0.28 -21.90 -10.28
N VAL A 59 0.50 -20.58 -10.47
CA VAL A 59 0.97 -19.70 -9.41
C VAL A 59 -0.05 -19.57 -8.27
N ILE A 60 0.39 -19.81 -7.03
CA ILE A 60 -0.47 -19.69 -5.85
C ILE A 60 -0.74 -18.21 -5.56
N CYS A 61 -1.97 -17.83 -5.22
CA CYS A 61 -2.35 -16.43 -5.03
C CYS A 61 -3.22 -16.24 -3.79
N THR A 62 -2.83 -15.29 -2.95
CA THR A 62 -3.59 -14.89 -1.75
C THR A 62 -3.76 -13.38 -1.69
N THR A 63 -5.00 -12.92 -1.57
CA THR A 63 -5.31 -11.51 -1.25
C THR A 63 -5.31 -11.33 0.27
N VAL A 64 -4.58 -10.32 0.76
CA VAL A 64 -4.41 -10.06 2.19
C VAL A 64 -5.11 -8.76 2.56
N ASN A 65 -5.88 -8.76 3.65
CA ASN A 65 -6.44 -7.53 4.21
C ASN A 65 -5.98 -7.36 5.67
N LYS A 66 -5.17 -6.33 5.90
CA LYS A 66 -4.81 -5.76 7.20
C LYS A 66 -4.93 -4.22 7.16
N VAL A 67 -5.98 -3.71 6.50
CA VAL A 67 -6.23 -2.28 6.24
C VAL A 67 -4.97 -1.61 5.67
N CYS A 68 -4.56 -0.43 6.15
CA CYS A 68 -3.40 0.31 5.62
C CYS A 68 -2.09 -0.50 5.69
N ALA A 69 -2.00 -1.52 6.54
CA ALA A 69 -0.83 -2.38 6.67
C ALA A 69 -0.84 -3.58 5.71
N SER A 70 -1.84 -3.73 4.84
CA SER A 70 -2.01 -4.91 3.96
C SER A 70 -0.78 -5.18 3.09
N GLY A 71 -0.24 -4.15 2.43
CA GLY A 71 0.92 -4.31 1.56
C GLY A 71 2.16 -4.81 2.31
N MET A 72 2.44 -4.23 3.49
CA MET A 72 3.55 -4.67 4.33
C MET A 72 3.32 -6.07 4.91
N LYS A 73 2.07 -6.38 5.31
CA LYS A 73 1.72 -7.71 5.84
C LYS A 73 1.90 -8.81 4.78
N SER A 74 1.59 -8.53 3.52
CA SER A 74 1.87 -9.45 2.40
C SER A 74 3.36 -9.79 2.31
N VAL A 75 4.24 -8.80 2.45
CA VAL A 75 5.70 -9.01 2.45
C VAL A 75 6.16 -9.85 3.64
N MET A 76 5.57 -9.63 4.81
CA MET A 76 5.87 -10.43 6.02
C MET A 76 5.44 -11.89 5.83
N LEU A 77 4.23 -12.14 5.33
CA LEU A 77 3.72 -13.49 5.07
C LEU A 77 4.59 -14.21 4.03
N ALA A 78 4.90 -13.56 2.91
CA ALA A 78 5.81 -14.10 1.91
C ALA A 78 7.20 -14.42 2.49
N SER A 79 7.74 -13.53 3.34
CA SER A 79 9.02 -13.78 4.01
C SER A 79 8.96 -15.00 4.93
N GLN A 80 7.85 -15.21 5.64
CA GLN A 80 7.64 -16.39 6.48
C GLN A 80 7.58 -17.68 5.65
N VAL A 81 6.87 -17.68 4.52
CA VAL A 81 6.81 -18.83 3.60
C VAL A 81 8.21 -19.20 3.08
N LEU A 82 9.01 -18.21 2.69
CA LEU A 82 10.40 -18.39 2.27
C LEU A 82 11.30 -18.89 3.41
N MET A 83 11.09 -18.40 4.63
CA MET A 83 11.84 -18.85 5.83
C MET A 83 11.54 -20.32 6.17
N CYS A 84 10.30 -20.77 5.99
CA CYS A 84 9.90 -22.17 6.17
C CYS A 84 10.34 -23.09 5.03
N GLY A 85 10.86 -22.54 3.92
CA GLY A 85 11.32 -23.31 2.77
C GLY A 85 10.20 -23.90 1.91
N HIS A 86 8.97 -23.41 2.06
CA HIS A 86 7.82 -23.90 1.27
C HIS A 86 7.87 -23.42 -0.18
N GLN A 87 8.41 -22.22 -0.42
CA GLN A 87 8.60 -21.64 -1.75
C GLN A 87 10.00 -21.04 -1.91
N LYS A 88 10.38 -20.73 -3.14
CA LYS A 88 11.71 -20.19 -3.49
C LYS A 88 11.64 -18.76 -3.99
N VAL A 89 10.58 -18.41 -4.73
CA VAL A 89 10.37 -17.08 -5.29
C VAL A 89 8.91 -16.66 -5.11
N ILE A 90 8.69 -15.54 -4.45
CA ILE A 90 7.36 -15.02 -4.14
C ILE A 90 7.27 -13.56 -4.57
N ILE A 91 6.14 -13.15 -5.16
CA ILE A 91 5.80 -11.73 -5.33
C ILE A 91 4.95 -11.29 -4.14
N ALA A 92 5.33 -10.19 -3.50
CA ALA A 92 4.54 -9.61 -2.42
C ALA A 92 4.38 -8.11 -2.59
N GLY A 93 3.21 -7.58 -2.25
CA GLY A 93 2.94 -6.16 -2.43
C GLY A 93 1.55 -5.76 -1.98
N GLY A 94 1.06 -4.67 -2.55
CA GLY A 94 -0.29 -4.14 -2.32
C GLY A 94 -0.81 -3.40 -3.53
N MET A 95 -2.13 -3.35 -3.65
CA MET A 95 -2.85 -2.62 -4.69
C MET A 95 -4.19 -2.13 -4.13
N GLU A 96 -4.58 -0.93 -4.53
CA GLU A 96 -5.87 -0.35 -4.18
C GLU A 96 -6.34 0.54 -5.33
N SER A 97 -7.64 0.53 -5.59
CA SER A 97 -8.25 1.55 -6.43
C SER A 97 -9.45 2.15 -5.72
N MET A 98 -9.19 3.17 -4.90
CA MET A 98 -10.23 3.86 -4.14
C MET A 98 -11.25 4.52 -5.07
N SER A 99 -10.84 4.97 -6.25
CA SER A 99 -11.75 5.56 -7.26
C SER A 99 -12.83 4.59 -7.78
N ASN A 100 -12.60 3.28 -7.68
CA ASN A 100 -13.51 2.25 -8.20
C ASN A 100 -14.25 1.49 -7.08
N VAL A 101 -14.11 1.90 -5.82
CA VAL A 101 -14.85 1.28 -4.71
C VAL A 101 -16.33 1.62 -4.87
N PRO A 102 -17.24 0.62 -4.92
CA PRO A 102 -18.64 0.87 -5.15
C PRO A 102 -19.37 1.28 -3.86
N TYR A 103 -20.59 1.78 -4.03
CA TYR A 103 -21.55 1.87 -2.94
C TYR A 103 -22.23 0.51 -2.70
N TYR A 104 -22.63 0.25 -1.47
CA TYR A 104 -23.26 -0.99 -1.03
C TYR A 104 -24.73 -0.81 -0.66
N MET A 105 -25.51 -1.87 -0.90
CA MET A 105 -26.86 -2.06 -0.37
C MET A 105 -26.91 -3.46 0.25
N PHE A 106 -27.43 -3.58 1.47
CA PHE A 106 -27.61 -4.89 2.09
C PHE A 106 -28.61 -5.72 1.31
N ARG A 107 -28.35 -7.04 1.24
CA ARG A 107 -29.30 -8.01 0.69
C ARG A 107 -30.47 -8.15 1.66
N GLY A 108 -31.69 -8.20 1.12
CA GLY A 108 -32.91 -8.43 1.89
C GLY A 108 -34.08 -7.61 1.35
N ASP A 109 -35.19 -7.63 2.07
CA ASP A 109 -36.35 -6.81 1.76
C ASP A 109 -36.05 -5.33 1.99
N LEU A 110 -36.56 -4.48 1.10
CA LEU A 110 -36.38 -3.04 1.22
C LEU A 110 -37.38 -2.51 2.27
N PRO A 111 -36.92 -1.79 3.31
CA PRO A 111 -37.81 -1.22 4.30
C PRO A 111 -38.71 -0.14 3.70
N TYR A 112 -39.95 -0.07 4.18
CA TYR A 112 -40.83 1.08 3.93
C TYR A 112 -40.20 2.35 4.50
N GLY A 113 -40.09 3.41 3.69
CA GLY A 113 -39.41 4.65 4.06
C GLY A 113 -38.07 4.91 3.36
N GLY A 114 -37.59 3.94 2.57
CA GLY A 114 -36.43 4.12 1.68
C GLY A 114 -35.15 3.43 2.17
N VAL A 115 -34.12 3.47 1.32
CA VAL A 115 -32.82 2.84 1.58
C VAL A 115 -31.67 3.82 1.43
N THR A 116 -30.63 3.61 2.22
CA THR A 116 -29.38 4.35 2.13
C THR A 116 -28.31 3.45 1.52
N LEU A 117 -27.73 3.90 0.41
CA LEU A 117 -26.53 3.28 -0.15
C LEU A 117 -25.32 3.71 0.68
N GLN A 118 -24.51 2.76 1.10
CA GLN A 118 -23.32 3.02 1.93
C GLN A 118 -22.08 3.15 1.05
N ASP A 119 -21.29 4.20 1.25
CA ASP A 119 -19.99 4.34 0.58
C ASP A 119 -19.03 3.26 1.10
N GLY A 120 -18.52 2.42 0.19
CA GLY A 120 -17.64 1.32 0.57
C GLY A 120 -16.29 1.78 1.12
N ILE A 121 -15.79 2.95 0.70
CA ILE A 121 -14.55 3.52 1.24
C ILE A 121 -14.73 3.83 2.72
N LEU A 122 -15.86 4.47 3.06
CA LEU A 122 -16.18 4.78 4.44
C LEU A 122 -16.45 3.51 5.24
N LEU A 123 -17.27 2.61 4.72
CA LEU A 123 -17.70 1.41 5.46
C LEU A 123 -16.52 0.47 5.78
N ASP A 124 -15.74 0.10 4.76
CA ASP A 124 -14.73 -0.97 4.87
C ASP A 124 -13.32 -0.42 5.13
N GLY A 125 -13.07 0.85 4.80
CA GLY A 125 -11.74 1.46 4.89
C GLY A 125 -11.57 2.46 6.04
N LEU A 126 -12.50 3.40 6.19
CA LEU A 126 -12.26 4.64 6.94
C LEU A 126 -13.13 4.85 8.19
N THR A 127 -14.02 3.91 8.54
CA THR A 127 -14.86 4.01 9.74
C THR A 127 -14.41 3.01 10.80
N ASP A 128 -14.16 3.50 12.02
CA ASP A 128 -13.83 2.60 13.13
C ASP A 128 -15.09 1.84 13.55
N VAL A 129 -15.00 0.51 13.56
CA VAL A 129 -16.14 -0.36 13.85
C VAL A 129 -16.65 -0.18 15.28
N TYR A 130 -15.79 0.19 16.23
CA TYR A 130 -16.14 0.24 17.65
C TYR A 130 -16.68 1.60 18.07
N ASN A 131 -16.04 2.67 17.61
CA ASN A 131 -16.36 4.04 17.94
C ASN A 131 -17.32 4.71 16.94
N LYS A 132 -17.56 4.07 15.77
CA LYS A 132 -18.52 4.50 14.75
C LYS A 132 -18.26 5.91 14.21
N PHE A 133 -16.99 6.27 14.04
CA PHE A 133 -16.58 7.53 13.44
C PHE A 133 -15.39 7.36 12.49
N HIS A 134 -15.04 8.42 11.77
CA HIS A 134 -13.99 8.42 10.77
C HIS A 134 -12.58 8.26 11.38
N MET A 135 -11.63 7.64 10.68
CA MET A 135 -10.22 7.52 11.12
C MET A 135 -9.59 8.86 11.51
N GLY A 136 -10.02 9.95 10.87
CA GLY A 136 -9.60 11.31 11.20
C GLY A 136 -9.94 11.73 12.64
N ASN A 137 -11.04 11.23 13.21
CA ASN A 137 -11.38 11.45 14.61
C ASN A 137 -10.45 10.68 15.57
N CYS A 138 -9.95 9.50 15.18
CA CYS A 138 -8.89 8.80 15.95
C CYS A 138 -7.60 9.65 15.99
N ALA A 139 -7.28 10.30 14.87
CA ALA A 139 -6.12 11.20 14.78
C ALA A 139 -6.30 12.43 15.70
N GLU A 140 -7.48 13.06 15.70
CA GLU A 140 -7.80 14.15 16.62
C GLU A 140 -7.69 13.73 18.10
N ASN A 141 -8.15 12.52 18.45
CA ASN A 141 -7.98 11.97 19.80
C ASN A 141 -6.49 11.90 20.19
N THR A 142 -5.65 11.38 19.30
CA THR A 142 -4.20 11.29 19.54
C THR A 142 -3.56 12.68 19.63
N ALA A 143 -3.92 13.60 18.73
CA ALA A 143 -3.43 14.97 18.73
C ALA A 143 -3.74 15.67 20.07
N LYS A 144 -4.96 15.48 20.59
CA LYS A 144 -5.36 16.00 21.91
C LYS A 144 -4.55 15.37 23.06
N GLN A 145 -4.41 14.05 23.08
CA GLN A 145 -3.71 13.34 24.15
C GLN A 145 -2.22 13.71 24.21
N LEU A 146 -1.58 13.83 23.04
CA LEU A 146 -0.15 14.12 22.91
C LEU A 146 0.15 15.61 22.73
N LYS A 147 -0.88 16.47 22.76
CA LYS A 147 -0.79 17.93 22.60
C LYS A 147 -0.09 18.37 21.30
N ILE A 148 -0.36 17.66 20.20
CA ILE A 148 0.16 17.99 18.87
C ILE A 148 -0.73 19.06 18.25
N SER A 149 -0.18 20.25 18.05
CA SER A 149 -0.92 21.41 17.57
C SER A 149 -1.23 21.33 16.06
N ARG A 150 -2.22 22.12 15.62
CA ARG A 150 -2.52 22.34 14.21
C ARG A 150 -1.31 22.84 13.42
N GLU A 151 -0.54 23.75 13.99
CA GLU A 151 0.63 24.34 13.33
C GLU A 151 1.72 23.29 13.08
N GLU A 152 1.99 22.41 14.04
CA GLU A 152 2.95 21.30 13.87
C GLU A 152 2.52 20.35 12.76
N GLN A 153 1.24 20.00 12.69
CA GLN A 153 0.70 19.14 11.64
C GLN A 153 0.81 19.80 10.25
N ASP A 154 0.45 21.08 10.15
CA ASP A 154 0.55 21.81 8.88
C ASP A 154 2.01 21.95 8.43
N ASN A 155 2.92 22.28 9.34
CA ASN A 155 4.34 22.37 9.05
C ASN A 155 4.91 21.03 8.57
N TYR A 156 4.53 19.92 9.20
CA TYR A 156 4.92 18.58 8.76
C TYR A 156 4.42 18.28 7.35
N ALA A 157 3.15 18.55 7.07
CA ALA A 157 2.56 18.28 5.77
C ALA A 157 3.17 19.16 4.66
N ILE A 158 3.39 20.45 4.91
CA ILE A 158 4.09 21.36 3.97
C ILE A 158 5.50 20.83 3.67
N GLN A 159 6.24 20.37 4.69
CA GLN A 159 7.55 19.76 4.48
C GLN A 159 7.46 18.47 3.65
N SER A 160 6.43 17.65 3.87
CA SER A 160 6.17 16.44 3.08
C SER A 160 5.99 16.77 1.60
N TYR A 161 5.11 17.70 1.26
CA TYR A 161 4.90 18.16 -0.13
C TYR A 161 6.19 18.66 -0.78
N LYS A 162 6.99 19.46 -0.06
CA LYS A 162 8.27 19.99 -0.56
C LYS A 162 9.28 18.87 -0.82
N LYS A 163 9.38 17.88 0.08
CA LYS A 163 10.29 16.72 -0.08
C LYS A 163 9.89 15.87 -1.28
N SER A 164 8.59 15.59 -1.46
CA SER A 164 8.09 14.84 -2.62
C SER A 164 8.36 15.56 -3.94
N ALA A 165 8.13 16.89 -3.99
CA ALA A 165 8.43 17.69 -5.17
C ALA A 165 9.93 17.66 -5.53
N GLU A 166 10.80 17.79 -4.53
CA GLU A 166 12.25 17.74 -4.75
C GLU A 166 12.72 16.34 -5.18
N ALA A 167 12.23 15.27 -4.55
CA ALA A 167 12.57 13.89 -4.92
C ALA A 167 12.10 13.54 -6.35
N SER A 168 10.91 14.01 -6.74
CA SER A 168 10.39 13.87 -8.10
C SER A 168 11.25 14.62 -9.11
N LYS A 169 11.57 15.90 -8.84
CA LYS A 169 12.41 16.75 -9.69
C LYS A 169 13.84 16.21 -9.86
N SER A 170 14.45 15.74 -8.77
CA SER A 170 15.79 15.16 -8.77
C SER A 170 15.84 13.74 -9.36
N GLY A 171 14.68 13.11 -9.57
CA GLY A 171 14.57 11.81 -10.23
C GLY A 171 14.86 10.62 -9.31
N VAL A 172 14.72 10.77 -8.00
CA VAL A 172 14.89 9.69 -7.01
C VAL A 172 13.99 8.50 -7.33
N PHE A 173 12.76 8.76 -7.80
CA PHE A 173 11.76 7.73 -8.12
C PHE A 173 11.88 7.15 -9.54
N LYS A 174 12.83 7.60 -10.36
CA LYS A 174 13.05 7.04 -11.72
C LYS A 174 13.25 5.53 -11.67
N ASP A 175 13.85 5.08 -10.56
CA ASP A 175 14.10 3.69 -10.32
C ASP A 175 12.99 2.95 -9.56
N GLU A 176 11.87 3.57 -9.26
CA GLU A 176 10.77 2.95 -8.52
C GLU A 176 9.48 2.95 -9.36
N ILE A 177 9.16 4.09 -9.96
CA ILE A 177 7.93 4.30 -10.72
C ILE A 177 8.06 3.71 -12.13
N VAL A 178 7.06 2.94 -12.53
CA VAL A 178 6.86 2.47 -13.91
C VAL A 178 5.72 3.26 -14.52
N SER A 179 5.94 3.81 -15.72
CA SER A 179 4.89 4.56 -16.41
C SER A 179 3.71 3.67 -16.78
N VAL A 180 2.50 4.14 -16.53
CA VAL A 180 1.24 3.49 -16.90
C VAL A 180 0.63 4.24 -18.09
N SER A 181 0.30 3.52 -19.16
CA SER A 181 -0.43 4.08 -20.31
C SER A 181 -1.93 4.02 -20.03
N VAL A 182 -2.62 5.16 -20.04
CA VAL A 182 -4.05 5.26 -19.78
C VAL A 182 -4.80 5.53 -21.09
N PRO A 183 -5.59 4.56 -21.59
CA PRO A 183 -6.38 4.71 -22.80
C PRO A 183 -7.33 5.90 -22.72
N GLN A 184 -7.37 6.70 -23.77
CA GLN A 184 -8.29 7.84 -23.87
C GLN A 184 -9.52 7.49 -24.73
N LYS A 185 -10.52 8.38 -24.74
CA LYS A 185 -11.67 8.26 -25.63
C LYS A 185 -11.21 8.12 -27.09
N LYS A 186 -11.98 7.36 -27.89
CA LYS A 186 -11.68 7.03 -29.30
C LYS A 186 -11.20 8.26 -30.07
N GLY A 187 -10.03 8.14 -30.69
CA GLY A 187 -9.40 9.20 -31.50
C GLY A 187 -8.38 10.07 -30.77
N LYS A 188 -8.22 9.93 -29.44
CA LYS A 188 -7.15 10.58 -28.68
C LYS A 188 -6.03 9.58 -28.35
N PRO A 189 -4.76 10.00 -28.36
CA PRO A 189 -3.65 9.15 -27.95
C PRO A 189 -3.74 8.84 -26.46
N ASP A 190 -3.17 7.71 -26.04
CA ASP A 190 -3.05 7.35 -24.64
C ASP A 190 -2.25 8.41 -23.86
N VAL A 191 -2.59 8.56 -22.58
CA VAL A 191 -1.86 9.43 -21.65
C VAL A 191 -0.94 8.58 -20.81
N ALA A 192 0.37 8.84 -20.89
CA ALA A 192 1.35 8.21 -20.02
C ALA A 192 1.39 8.92 -18.66
N VAL A 193 1.03 8.20 -17.60
CA VAL A 193 1.19 8.64 -16.21
C VAL A 193 2.51 8.05 -15.70
N SER A 194 3.48 8.93 -15.41
CA SER A 194 4.86 8.53 -15.05
C SER A 194 5.38 9.19 -13.78
N VAL A 195 4.55 9.99 -13.12
CA VAL A 195 4.87 10.78 -11.93
C VAL A 195 3.64 10.75 -11.02
N ASP A 196 3.84 10.68 -9.71
CA ASP A 196 2.76 10.77 -8.73
C ASP A 196 2.00 12.10 -8.87
N GLU A 197 0.68 12.05 -8.79
CA GLU A 197 -0.16 13.23 -9.04
C GLU A 197 -0.26 14.17 -7.83
N GLU A 198 -0.38 13.60 -6.63
CA GLU A 198 -0.86 14.32 -5.44
C GLU A 198 0.05 15.46 -5.00
N PHE A 199 1.39 15.28 -5.05
CA PHE A 199 2.31 16.29 -4.53
C PHE A 199 2.26 17.64 -5.28
N THR A 200 1.67 17.65 -6.49
CA THR A 200 1.49 18.86 -7.29
C THR A 200 0.19 19.61 -6.95
N ARG A 201 -0.76 18.94 -6.27
CA ARG A 201 -2.10 19.46 -5.96
C ARG A 201 -2.13 20.18 -4.60
N VAL A 202 -1.23 21.13 -4.41
CA VAL A 202 -1.12 21.88 -3.15
C VAL A 202 -1.11 23.40 -3.39
N ASN A 203 -1.82 24.13 -2.53
CA ASN A 203 -1.73 25.59 -2.44
C ASN A 203 -1.20 25.99 -1.06
N PHE A 204 0.10 26.29 -0.99
CA PHE A 204 0.77 26.64 0.26
C PHE A 204 0.22 27.92 0.92
N GLU A 205 -0.27 28.88 0.14
CA GLU A 205 -0.82 30.15 0.67
C GLU A 205 -2.16 29.97 1.38
N LYS A 206 -2.92 28.93 0.99
CA LYS A 206 -4.22 28.59 1.58
C LYS A 206 -4.14 27.47 2.60
N PHE A 207 -2.98 26.84 2.76
CA PHE A 207 -2.81 25.62 3.55
C PHE A 207 -3.23 25.82 5.03
N ASN A 208 -2.73 26.88 5.66
CA ASN A 208 -3.06 27.21 7.05
C ASN A 208 -4.48 27.77 7.25
N LYS A 209 -5.20 28.05 6.15
CA LYS A 209 -6.59 28.54 6.16
C LYS A 209 -7.62 27.42 5.96
N LEU A 210 -7.16 26.19 5.72
CA LEU A 210 -8.07 25.05 5.55
C LEU A 210 -8.83 24.78 6.85
N ALA A 211 -10.13 24.54 6.70
CA ALA A 211 -11.01 24.14 7.78
C ALA A 211 -10.70 22.70 8.24
N THR A 212 -10.97 22.42 9.50
CA THR A 212 -10.90 21.07 10.06
C THR A 212 -12.11 20.27 9.58
N VAL A 213 -11.87 19.04 9.12
CA VAL A 213 -12.90 18.27 8.39
C VAL A 213 -13.55 17.16 9.22
N PHE A 214 -12.89 16.73 10.31
CA PHE A 214 -13.37 15.63 11.14
C PHE A 214 -13.94 16.08 12.50
N GLN A 215 -13.50 17.22 13.00
CA GLN A 215 -13.95 17.78 14.27
C GLN A 215 -14.16 19.29 14.13
N ARG A 216 -15.35 19.77 14.50
CA ARG A 216 -15.74 21.19 14.41
C ARG A 216 -15.01 22.03 15.46
N ASP A 217 -15.12 21.63 16.73
CA ASP A 217 -14.58 22.40 17.85
C ASP A 217 -13.21 21.88 18.26
N GLY A 218 -12.18 22.72 18.21
CA GLY A 218 -10.83 22.36 18.62
C GLY A 218 -10.17 21.28 17.75
N GLY A 219 -10.61 21.13 16.50
CA GLY A 219 -9.97 20.23 15.54
C GLY A 219 -8.61 20.73 15.08
N THR A 220 -7.79 19.81 14.58
CA THR A 220 -6.44 20.05 14.08
C THR A 220 -6.22 19.42 12.70
N VAL A 221 -7.01 18.41 12.32
CA VAL A 221 -6.84 17.66 11.08
C VAL A 221 -7.64 18.29 9.94
N THR A 222 -6.99 18.53 8.81
CA THR A 222 -7.55 19.14 7.60
C THR A 222 -7.29 18.27 6.38
N ALA A 223 -7.94 18.60 5.25
CA ALA A 223 -7.64 17.96 3.97
C ALA A 223 -6.20 18.18 3.49
N GLY A 224 -5.52 19.24 3.95
CA GLY A 224 -4.13 19.51 3.56
C GLY A 224 -3.11 18.68 4.35
N ASN A 225 -3.39 18.41 5.63
CA ASN A 225 -2.47 17.71 6.52
C ASN A 225 -2.82 16.22 6.77
N ALA A 226 -3.92 15.74 6.18
CA ALA A 226 -4.27 14.33 6.11
C ALA A 226 -3.86 13.71 4.76
N SER A 227 -3.79 12.38 4.70
CA SER A 227 -3.63 11.67 3.43
C SER A 227 -4.88 11.78 2.55
N THR A 228 -4.71 11.82 1.24
CA THR A 228 -5.81 11.78 0.28
C THR A 228 -6.26 10.34 -0.03
N LEU A 229 -7.31 10.20 -0.83
CA LEU A 229 -7.73 8.92 -1.39
C LEU A 229 -7.01 8.73 -2.73
N ASN A 230 -6.35 7.60 -2.94
CA ASN A 230 -5.47 7.39 -4.09
C ASN A 230 -5.68 6.02 -4.72
N ASP A 231 -5.27 5.91 -5.99
CA ASP A 231 -5.16 4.65 -6.72
C ASP A 231 -3.68 4.31 -6.91
N GLY A 232 -3.29 3.05 -6.74
CA GLY A 232 -1.90 2.64 -6.95
C GLY A 232 -1.62 1.19 -6.58
N ALA A 233 -0.45 0.71 -7.00
CA ALA A 233 0.05 -0.62 -6.65
C ALA A 233 1.57 -0.62 -6.55
N ALA A 234 2.10 -1.48 -5.68
CA ALA A 234 3.53 -1.73 -5.53
C ALA A 234 3.77 -3.23 -5.32
N ALA A 235 4.87 -3.76 -5.86
CA ALA A 235 5.22 -5.17 -5.77
C ALA A 235 6.73 -5.38 -5.64
N LEU A 236 7.11 -6.39 -4.86
CA LEU A 236 8.48 -6.80 -4.59
C LEU A 236 8.64 -8.27 -4.99
N VAL A 237 9.78 -8.60 -5.59
CA VAL A 237 10.20 -10.00 -5.76
C VAL A 237 11.06 -10.39 -4.57
N LEU A 238 10.64 -11.43 -3.86
CA LEU A 238 11.29 -12.00 -2.69
C LEU A 238 11.83 -13.38 -3.03
N MET A 239 13.06 -13.68 -2.61
CA MET A 239 13.70 -14.96 -2.91
C MET A 239 14.38 -15.55 -1.68
N SER A 240 14.36 -16.89 -1.59
CA SER A 240 15.18 -17.59 -0.61
C SER A 240 16.68 -17.41 -0.94
N GLY A 241 17.54 -17.51 0.07
CA GLY A 241 18.98 -17.42 -0.15
C GLY A 241 19.54 -18.51 -1.07
N GLU A 242 18.92 -19.68 -1.09
CA GLU A 242 19.27 -20.74 -2.04
C GLU A 242 18.88 -20.37 -3.47
N ALA A 243 17.66 -19.84 -3.67
CA ALA A 243 17.19 -19.39 -4.97
C ALA A 243 18.09 -18.30 -5.56
N VAL A 244 18.46 -17.30 -4.74
CA VAL A 244 19.39 -16.23 -5.15
C VAL A 244 20.72 -16.80 -5.65
N LYS A 245 21.30 -17.76 -4.92
CA LYS A 245 22.56 -18.42 -5.30
C LYS A 245 22.42 -19.24 -6.58
N SER A 246 21.35 -20.05 -6.66
CA SER A 246 21.05 -20.93 -7.80
C SER A 246 20.86 -20.12 -9.09
N PHE A 247 20.08 -19.04 -9.02
CA PHE A 247 19.79 -18.18 -10.17
C PHE A 247 20.91 -17.20 -10.51
N GLY A 248 21.88 -16.98 -9.60
CA GLY A 248 22.97 -16.03 -9.80
C GLY A 248 22.51 -14.57 -9.88
N VAL A 249 21.42 -14.22 -9.18
CA VAL A 249 20.89 -12.84 -9.14
C VAL A 249 21.54 -12.04 -8.02
N LYS A 250 21.66 -10.72 -8.20
CA LYS A 250 22.16 -9.80 -7.15
C LYS A 250 20.97 -9.28 -6.32
N PRO A 251 20.89 -9.56 -5.01
CA PRO A 251 19.84 -9.00 -4.17
C PRO A 251 20.07 -7.51 -3.91
N LEU A 252 18.99 -6.73 -3.79
CA LEU A 252 19.06 -5.31 -3.43
C LEU A 252 19.04 -5.08 -1.92
N ALA A 253 18.34 -5.93 -1.17
CA ALA A 253 18.22 -5.87 0.28
C ALA A 253 18.03 -7.26 0.91
N ARG A 254 17.93 -7.32 2.24
CA ARG A 254 17.62 -8.54 3.00
C ARG A 254 16.56 -8.21 4.04
N VAL A 255 15.52 -9.04 4.16
CA VAL A 255 14.60 -8.93 5.30
C VAL A 255 15.34 -9.42 6.54
N VAL A 256 15.55 -8.53 7.50
CA VAL A 256 16.22 -8.86 8.76
C VAL A 256 15.21 -9.36 9.79
N ALA A 257 14.16 -8.58 10.01
CA ALA A 257 13.08 -8.87 10.95
C ALA A 257 11.82 -8.09 10.53
N PHE A 258 10.69 -8.45 11.13
CA PHE A 258 9.41 -7.74 11.01
C PHE A 258 8.58 -7.98 12.27
N ALA A 259 7.73 -7.04 12.64
CA ALA A 259 6.88 -7.16 13.81
C ALA A 259 5.51 -6.50 13.57
N ASP A 260 4.46 -7.13 14.11
CA ASP A 260 3.15 -6.52 14.26
C ASP A 260 2.99 -5.95 15.68
N GLY A 261 2.34 -4.79 15.78
CA GLY A 261 1.92 -4.16 17.03
C GLY A 261 0.47 -3.70 16.94
N ALA A 262 -0.23 -3.72 18.08
CA ALA A 262 -1.62 -3.30 18.18
C ALA A 262 -1.87 -2.56 19.50
N THR A 263 -2.80 -1.62 19.48
CA THR A 263 -3.27 -0.82 20.61
C THR A 263 -4.80 -0.86 20.64
N LYS A 264 -5.44 -0.04 21.48
CA LYS A 264 -6.89 0.17 21.39
C LYS A 264 -7.24 0.72 20.00
N PRO A 265 -8.41 0.39 19.41
CA PRO A 265 -8.77 0.83 18.06
C PRO A 265 -8.65 2.35 17.82
N ILE A 266 -9.12 3.18 18.76
CA ILE A 266 -9.01 4.64 18.68
C ILE A 266 -7.56 5.17 18.75
N ASP A 267 -6.66 4.39 19.35
CA ASP A 267 -5.26 4.73 19.56
C ASP A 267 -4.36 4.08 18.48
N PHE A 268 -4.91 3.68 17.33
CA PHE A 268 -4.11 3.13 16.24
C PHE A 268 -2.97 4.05 15.75
N PRO A 269 -3.06 5.41 15.79
CA PRO A 269 -1.96 6.27 15.35
C PRO A 269 -0.65 6.03 16.12
N ILE A 270 -0.73 5.52 17.35
CA ILE A 270 0.44 5.17 18.16
C ILE A 270 0.80 3.68 18.11
N ALA A 271 0.06 2.84 17.38
CA ALA A 271 0.41 1.43 17.20
C ALA A 271 1.80 1.19 16.59
N PRO A 272 2.32 2.03 15.67
CA PRO A 272 3.70 1.93 15.22
C PRO A 272 4.73 2.06 16.36
N ALA A 273 4.44 2.84 17.41
CA ALA A 273 5.30 2.97 18.58
C ALA A 273 5.34 1.70 19.45
N VAL A 274 4.44 0.74 19.23
CA VAL A 274 4.50 -0.61 19.82
C VAL A 274 5.27 -1.56 18.90
N ALA A 275 5.04 -1.49 17.59
CA ALA A 275 5.65 -2.39 16.62
C ALA A 275 7.16 -2.15 16.44
N VAL A 276 7.60 -0.89 16.37
CA VAL A 276 8.99 -0.53 16.08
C VAL A 276 9.96 -0.95 17.19
N PRO A 277 9.72 -0.71 18.49
CA PRO A 277 10.61 -1.18 19.54
C PRO A 277 10.73 -2.72 19.59
N LYS A 278 9.62 -3.43 19.33
CA LYS A 278 9.63 -4.88 19.20
C LYS A 278 10.51 -5.33 18.02
N LEU A 279 10.35 -4.70 16.86
CA LEU A 279 11.18 -4.95 15.68
C LEU A 279 12.67 -4.75 15.99
N LEU A 280 13.04 -3.62 16.59
CA LEU A 280 14.43 -3.29 16.92
C LEU A 280 15.04 -4.34 17.86
N LYS A 281 14.31 -4.68 18.93
CA LYS A 281 14.71 -5.74 19.87
C LYS A 281 14.90 -7.09 19.17
N ASP A 282 13.97 -7.49 18.30
CA ASP A 282 14.05 -8.76 17.57
C ASP A 282 15.17 -8.77 16.52
N SER A 283 15.52 -7.61 15.95
CA SER A 283 16.68 -7.46 15.05
C SER A 283 18.02 -7.29 15.76
N GLY A 284 18.03 -7.16 17.08
CA GLY A 284 19.25 -6.91 17.88
C GLY A 284 19.85 -5.53 17.66
N SER A 285 19.01 -4.50 17.49
CA SER A 285 19.40 -3.09 17.32
C SER A 285 18.79 -2.20 18.40
#